data_AF-A0A2V6CZ45-F1
#
_entry.id   AF-A0A2V6CZ45-F1
#
_cell.length_a   1.000
_cell.length_b   1.000
_cell.length_c   1.000
_cell.angle_alpha   90.00
_cell.angle_beta   90.00
_cell.angle_gamma   90.00
#
_symmetry.space_group_name_H-M   'P 1'
#
loop_
_entity.id
_entity.type
_entity.pdbx_description
1 polymer ?
#
loop_
_entity_poly.entity_id
_entity_poly.type
_entity_poly.pdbx_seq_one_letter_code
_entity_poly.pdbx_strand_id
1 'polypeptide(L)'
;MLPRWVDRFVKSLLILAPPLLIGILIFKNGVDTPVLDEWDGTAPLFEKMQDNTLGVADFFAQHNEHRIFFPRLIFFALGRLTQWDIRAELWIIWL
;
A
#
# COMPACT_ATOMS: atom_id res chain seq x y z
N MET A 1 -37.53 1.80 -20.32
CA MET A 1 -36.10 1.45 -20.47
C MET A 1 -35.31 2.76 -20.55
N LEU A 2 -34.31 2.98 -19.70
CA LEU A 2 -33.50 4.21 -19.75
C LEU A 2 -32.70 4.28 -21.06
N PRO A 3 -32.37 5.49 -21.55
CA PRO A 3 -31.47 5.64 -22.68
C PRO A 3 -30.12 4.97 -22.41
N ARG A 4 -29.53 4.31 -23.42
CA ARG A 4 -28.24 3.59 -23.29
C ARG A 4 -27.09 4.45 -22.75
N TRP A 5 -27.12 5.77 -22.97
CA TRP A 5 -26.12 6.68 -22.42
C TRP A 5 -26.28 6.90 -20.92
N VAL A 6 -27.52 6.90 -20.40
CA VAL A 6 -27.81 6.99 -18.96
C VAL A 6 -27.35 5.71 -18.26
N ASP A 7 -27.66 4.54 -18.84
CA ASP A 7 -27.22 3.25 -18.30
C ASP A 7 -25.69 3.14 -18.23
N ARG A 8 -24.98 3.53 -19.30
CA ARG A 8 -23.51 3.59 -19.30
C ARG A 8 -22.96 4.55 -18.25
N PHE A 9 -23.54 5.74 -18.13
CA PHE A 9 -23.12 6.72 -17.15
C PHE A 9 -23.28 6.21 -15.71
N VAL A 10 -24.44 5.63 -15.39
CA VAL A 10 -24.71 5.07 -14.05
C VAL A 10 -23.72 3.94 -13.73
N LYS A 11 -23.45 3.04 -14.69
CA LYS A 11 -22.47 1.97 -14.50
C LYS A 11 -21.06 2.50 -14.26
N SER A 12 -20.62 3.47 -15.06
CA SER A 12 -19.31 4.11 -14.87
C SER A 12 -19.21 4.78 -13.50
N LEU A 13 -20.27 5.48 -13.08
CA LEU A 13 -20.31 6.11 -11.75
C LEU A 13 -20.21 5.07 -10.63
N LEU A 14 -20.95 3.97 -10.72
CA LEU A 14 -20.92 2.90 -9.71
C LEU A 14 -19.55 2.19 -9.63
N ILE A 15 -18.85 2.07 -10.76
CA ILE A 15 -17.50 1.47 -10.80
C ILE A 15 -16.45 2.43 -10.24
N LEU A 16 -16.52 3.71 -10.61
CA LEU A 16 -15.48 4.69 -10.29
C LEU A 16 -15.67 5.36 -8.93
N ALA A 17 -16.90 5.49 -8.44
CA ALA A 17 -17.16 6.21 -7.19
C ALA A 17 -16.42 5.60 -5.98
N PRO A 18 -16.39 4.27 -5.75
CA PRO A 18 -15.67 3.70 -4.61
C PRO A 18 -14.15 3.99 -4.62
N PRO A 19 -13.37 3.66 -5.67
CA PRO A 19 -11.94 3.94 -5.65
C PRO A 19 -11.64 5.44 -5.61
N LEU A 20 -12.44 6.28 -6.29
CA LEU A 20 -12.25 7.74 -6.20
C LEU A 20 -12.50 8.27 -4.79
N LEU A 21 -13.53 7.77 -4.10
CA LEU A 21 -13.80 8.13 -2.71
C LEU A 21 -12.63 7.73 -1.80
N ILE A 22 -12.08 6.52 -1.95
CA ILE A 22 -10.93 6.07 -1.18
C ILE A 22 -9.71 6.98 -1.44
N GLY A 23 -9.43 7.30 -2.70
CA GLY A 23 -8.33 8.22 -3.04
C GLY A 23 -8.51 9.61 -2.42
N ILE A 24 -9.74 10.14 -2.41
CA ILE A 24 -10.06 11.41 -1.75
C ILE A 24 -9.83 11.31 -0.23
N LEU A 25 -10.20 10.19 0.40
CA LEU A 25 -10.00 9.97 1.82
C LEU A 25 -8.52 9.83 2.18
N ILE A 26 -7.72 9.15 1.37
CA ILE A 26 -6.26 9.06 1.53
C ILE A 26 -5.64 10.46 1.40
N PHE A 27 -6.02 11.22 0.37
CA PHE A 27 -5.51 12.58 0.18
C PHE A 27 -5.81 13.51 1.36
N LYS A 28 -7.03 13.42 1.93
CA LYS A 28 -7.46 14.29 3.04
C LYS A 28 -6.97 13.85 4.40
N ASN A 29 -6.90 12.55 4.65
CA ASN A 29 -6.75 11.98 5.99
C ASN A 29 -5.51 11.09 6.15
N GLY A 30 -4.76 10.83 5.08
CA GLY A 30 -3.55 10.03 5.12
C GLY A 30 -2.48 10.69 5.99
N VAL A 31 -1.94 9.93 6.94
CA VAL A 31 -0.88 10.38 7.85
C VAL A 31 0.35 9.50 7.71
N ASP A 32 1.49 10.06 8.06
CA ASP A 32 2.77 9.37 8.07
C ASP A 32 2.98 8.70 9.42
N THR A 33 2.25 7.60 9.64
CA THR A 33 2.33 6.83 10.87
C THR A 33 2.06 5.37 10.56
N PRO A 34 3.04 4.46 10.78
CA PRO A 34 2.85 3.04 10.52
C PRO A 34 1.85 2.42 11.49
N VAL A 35 1.12 1.42 11.01
CA VAL A 35 0.08 0.69 11.74
C VAL A 35 0.21 -0.80 11.37
N LEU A 36 -0.03 -1.72 12.31
CA LEU A 36 -0.15 -3.16 12.02
C LEU A 36 0.96 -3.74 11.09
N ASP A 37 0.60 -4.12 9.86
CA ASP A 37 1.47 -4.80 8.90
C ASP A 37 2.70 -3.95 8.53
N GLU A 38 2.62 -2.63 8.58
CA GLU A 38 3.78 -1.76 8.40
C GLU A 38 4.81 -1.96 9.52
N TRP A 39 4.36 -2.19 10.77
CA TRP A 39 5.23 -2.53 11.90
C TRP A 39 5.74 -3.97 11.85
N ASP A 40 4.88 -4.94 11.54
CA ASP A 40 5.25 -6.37 11.61
C ASP A 40 5.92 -6.89 10.32
N GLY A 41 5.65 -6.23 9.20
CA GLY A 41 6.06 -6.64 7.85
C GLY A 41 7.24 -5.87 7.30
N THR A 42 7.24 -4.53 7.45
CA THR A 42 8.21 -3.63 6.81
C THR A 42 9.27 -3.11 7.80
N ALA A 43 8.88 -2.69 9.01
CA ALA A 43 9.81 -2.15 10.01
C ALA A 43 11.05 -3.04 10.28
N PRO A 44 10.92 -4.38 10.41
CA PRO A 44 12.07 -5.25 10.71
C PRO A 44 13.12 -5.24 9.59
N LEU A 45 12.74 -4.94 8.34
CA LEU A 45 13.68 -4.81 7.23
C LEU A 45 14.54 -3.56 7.38
N PHE A 46 13.95 -2.46 7.87
CA PHE A 46 14.70 -1.22 8.15
C PHE A 46 15.62 -1.39 9.35
N GLU A 47 15.18 -2.05 10.42
CA GLU A 47 16.02 -2.38 11.56
C GLU A 47 17.25 -3.19 11.13
N LYS A 48 17.04 -4.28 10.40
CA LYS A 48 18.14 -5.10 9.85
C LYS A 48 19.05 -4.33 8.90
N MET A 49 18.50 -3.37 8.15
CA MET A 49 19.30 -2.51 7.30
C MET A 49 20.22 -1.61 8.13
N GLN A 50 19.70 -0.98 9.20
CA GLN A 50 20.50 -0.16 10.11
C GLN A 50 21.60 -0.99 10.79
N ASP A 51 21.29 -2.22 11.15
CA ASP A 51 22.23 -3.15 11.77
C ASP A 51 23.22 -3.79 10.77
N ASN A 52 23.11 -3.49 9.47
CA ASN A 52 23.88 -4.11 8.39
C ASN A 52 23.74 -5.64 8.32
N THR A 53 22.61 -6.18 8.74
CA THR A 53 22.28 -7.62 8.72
C THR A 53 21.23 -7.99 7.67
N LEU A 54 20.67 -7.01 6.96
CA LEU A 54 19.64 -7.23 5.95
C LEU A 54 20.16 -8.09 4.79
N GLY A 55 19.53 -9.24 4.59
CA GLY A 55 19.78 -10.15 3.48
C GLY A 55 18.55 -10.37 2.61
N VAL A 56 18.75 -10.94 1.41
CA VAL A 56 17.66 -11.25 0.47
C VAL A 56 16.65 -12.24 1.07
N ALA A 57 17.09 -13.14 1.96
CA ALA A 57 16.22 -14.09 2.63
C ALA A 57 15.18 -13.43 3.55
N ASP A 58 15.45 -12.23 4.07
CA ASP A 58 14.53 -11.51 4.96
C ASP A 58 13.26 -11.09 4.22
N PHE A 59 13.37 -10.74 2.94
CA PHE A 59 12.22 -10.45 2.09
C PHE A 59 11.32 -11.68 1.90
N PHE A 60 11.88 -12.89 1.94
CA PHE A 60 11.15 -14.16 1.80
C PHE A 60 10.78 -14.82 3.13
N ALA A 61 11.10 -14.22 4.27
CA ALA A 61 10.83 -14.78 5.58
C ALA A 61 9.32 -15.01 5.80
N GLN A 62 8.96 -16.06 6.54
CA GLN A 62 7.58 -16.35 6.90
C GLN A 62 6.97 -15.17 7.66
N HIS A 63 5.74 -14.79 7.31
CA HIS A 63 4.95 -13.77 7.99
C HIS A 63 3.53 -14.29 8.15
N ASN A 64 3.12 -14.56 9.39
CA ASN A 64 1.90 -15.31 9.69
C ASN A 64 1.85 -16.62 8.87
N GLU A 65 0.76 -16.93 8.16
CA GLU A 65 0.58 -18.14 7.38
C GLU A 65 1.16 -18.07 5.95
N HIS A 66 1.77 -16.95 5.55
CA HIS A 66 2.20 -16.74 4.16
C HIS A 66 3.56 -16.04 4.04
N ARG A 67 4.03 -15.85 2.80
CA ARG A 67 5.29 -15.15 2.48
C ARG A 67 5.00 -13.94 1.62
N ILE A 68 5.13 -12.76 2.20
CA ILE A 68 4.82 -11.46 1.58
C ILE A 68 6.02 -10.86 0.84
N PHE A 69 6.65 -11.64 -0.05
CA PHE A 69 7.87 -11.21 -0.74
C PHE A 69 7.69 -9.91 -1.55
N PHE A 70 6.70 -9.86 -2.43
CA PHE A 70 6.47 -8.69 -3.28
C PHE A 70 6.04 -7.45 -2.46
N PRO A 71 5.09 -7.54 -1.51
CA PRO A 71 4.77 -6.40 -0.64
C PRO A 71 6.00 -5.85 0.10
N ARG A 72 6.80 -6.72 0.73
CA ARG A 72 8.04 -6.30 1.43
C ARG A 72 9.02 -5.60 0.49
N LEU A 73 9.22 -6.12 -0.71
CA LEU A 73 10.13 -5.52 -1.67
C LEU A 73 9.66 -4.13 -2.11
N ILE A 74 8.36 -3.98 -2.40
CA ILE A 74 7.76 -2.72 -2.84
C ILE A 74 7.80 -1.69 -1.71
N PHE A 75 7.31 -2.02 -0.51
CA PHE A 75 7.24 -1.08 0.61
C PHE A 75 8.62 -0.71 1.15
N PHE A 76 9.56 -1.66 1.21
CA PHE A 76 10.94 -1.33 1.54
C PHE A 76 11.55 -0.37 0.51
N ALA A 77 11.37 -0.62 -0.79
CA ALA A 77 11.86 0.27 -1.85
C ALA A 77 11.23 1.68 -1.76
N LEU A 78 9.92 1.75 -1.54
CA LEU A 78 9.24 3.03 -1.32
C LEU A 78 9.80 3.75 -0.10
N GLY A 79 9.92 3.09 1.04
CA GLY A 79 10.46 3.72 2.24
C GLY A 79 11.92 4.16 2.09
N ARG A 80 12.72 3.47 1.27
CA ARG A 80 14.06 3.97 0.90
C ARG A 80 14.02 5.24 0.06
N LEU A 81 13.01 5.42 -0.78
CA LEU A 81 12.84 6.59 -1.67
C LEU A 81 12.15 7.78 -0.97
N THR A 82 11.27 7.51 -0.01
CA THR A 82 10.41 8.52 0.63
C THR A 82 10.76 8.78 2.09
N GLN A 83 11.86 8.22 2.60
CA GLN A 83 12.21 8.23 4.03
C GLN A 83 11.13 7.58 4.90
N TRP A 84 10.52 6.53 4.37
CA TRP A 84 9.42 5.77 4.97
C TRP A 84 8.17 6.58 5.28
N ASP A 85 7.84 7.52 4.38
CA ASP A 85 6.53 8.20 4.39
C ASP A 85 5.41 7.22 4.04
N ILE A 86 4.59 6.86 5.04
CA ILE A 86 3.49 5.88 4.90
C ILE A 86 2.44 6.32 3.87
N ARG A 87 2.29 7.62 3.62
CA ARG A 87 1.34 8.10 2.59
C ARG A 87 1.69 7.56 1.21
N ALA A 88 2.97 7.31 0.92
CA ALA A 88 3.39 6.71 -0.34
C ALA A 88 2.92 5.26 -0.47
N GLU A 89 2.95 4.49 0.62
CA GLU A 89 2.41 3.12 0.65
C GLU A 89 0.89 3.13 0.45
N LEU A 90 0.16 4.05 1.10
CA LEU A 90 -1.29 4.22 0.92
C LEU A 90 -1.66 4.48 -0.55
N TRP A 91 -0.92 5.35 -1.24
CA TRP A 91 -1.16 5.63 -2.66
C TRP A 91 -0.86 4.44 -3.57
N ILE A 92 0.13 3.61 -3.22
CA ILE A 92 0.49 2.41 -3.98
C ILE A 92 -0.52 1.28 -3.76
N ILE A 93 -1.07 1.15 -2.54
CA ILE A 93 -2.16 0.20 -2.25
C ILE A 93 -3.45 0.60 -2.96
N TRP A 94 -3.70 1.91 -3.09
CA TRP A 94 -4.88 2.44 -3.76
C TRP A 94 -4.85 2.25 -5.30
N LEU A 95 -3.67 2.23 -5.90
CA LEU A 95 -3.45 2.11 -7.35
C LEU A 95 -3.71 0.69 -7.87
#